data_AF-A0A075FQH3-F1
#
_entry.id   AF-A0A075FQH3-F1
#
_cell.length_a   1.000
_cell.length_b   1.000
_cell.length_c   1.000
_cell.angle_alpha   90.00
_cell.angle_beta   90.00
_cell.angle_gamma   90.00
#
_symmetry.space_group_name_H-M   'P 1'
#
loop_
_entity.id
_entity.type
_entity.pdbx_description
1 polymer ?
#
loop_
_entity_poly.entity_id
_entity_poly.type
_entity_poly.pdbx_seq_one_letter_code
_entity_poly.pdbx_strand_id
1 'polypeptide(L)'
;MAQVKESSKVEISLGQNGIDAFKNGLPERKLMDLIKDGPKTFDEVRTILSGAGFNAAIANAKKNGWVKIDKNESGSKISVKEKSIETPEEKLISLVGEKSIPEEQIENKLALKFLLQRPDYIIQNTEKSKTVSLTEKASNIDSTISTSGAIDVEANVPMVFAARTHPLKDTIDEIREIFVKLGFSEIQGALTQSSFWNFDALFTPQDHPARELQDTFYLENIKSEKPATPKQIKQVSTSHSENWRYNWQLSESQKMVLRTHTTCVTIKYLAEKNRMRQESFHLVVYFEMKK
;
A
#
# COMPACT_ATOMS: atom_id res chain seq x y z
N MET A 1 22.94 -10.64 -8.16
CA MET A 1 24.14 -11.45 -8.45
C MET A 1 23.94 -12.51 -9.54
N ALA A 2 22.76 -12.59 -10.16
CA ALA A 2 22.60 -13.29 -11.43
C ALA A 2 21.59 -12.51 -12.27
N GLN A 3 21.77 -12.53 -13.59
CA GLN A 3 20.80 -12.05 -14.55
C GLN A 3 20.01 -13.26 -15.04
N VAL A 4 18.75 -13.32 -14.66
CA VAL A 4 17.83 -14.37 -15.10
C VAL A 4 17.12 -13.84 -16.35
N LYS A 5 17.38 -14.46 -17.49
CA LYS A 5 16.57 -14.26 -18.70
C LYS A 5 15.61 -15.43 -18.82
N GLU A 6 14.33 -15.14 -18.63
CA GLU A 6 13.25 -16.08 -18.91
C GLU A 6 12.81 -15.88 -20.35
N SER A 7 12.79 -16.95 -21.14
CA SER A 7 12.17 -16.94 -22.46
C SER A 7 11.14 -18.06 -22.53
N SER A 8 9.96 -17.74 -23.04
CA SER A 8 8.90 -18.71 -23.32
C SER A 8 8.70 -18.79 -24.81
N LYS A 9 8.86 -19.99 -25.38
CA LYS A 9 8.44 -20.28 -26.74
C LYS A 9 7.10 -21.00 -26.69
N VAL A 10 6.13 -20.49 -27.45
CA VAL A 10 4.81 -21.10 -27.57
C VAL A 10 4.68 -21.65 -28.98
N GLU A 11 4.47 -22.96 -29.06
CA GLU A 11 4.20 -23.67 -30.31
C GLU A 11 2.77 -24.20 -30.30
N ILE A 12 2.13 -24.13 -31.46
CA ILE A 12 0.75 -24.52 -31.68
C ILE A 12 0.72 -25.71 -32.63
N SER A 13 -0.04 -26.75 -32.27
CA SER A 13 -0.29 -27.92 -33.10
C SER A 13 -1.78 -28.26 -33.14
N LEU A 14 -2.23 -29.01 -34.15
CA LEU A 14 -3.61 -29.49 -34.22
C LEU A 14 -3.83 -30.66 -33.25
N GLY A 15 -4.95 -30.65 -32.54
CA GLY A 15 -5.43 -31.79 -31.76
C GLY A 15 -6.20 -32.80 -32.63
N GLN A 16 -6.78 -33.84 -32.02
CA GLN A 16 -7.47 -34.90 -32.77
C GLN A 16 -8.64 -34.37 -33.63
N ASN A 17 -9.44 -33.45 -33.09
CA ASN A 17 -10.54 -32.82 -33.84
C ASN A 17 -10.03 -31.81 -34.87
N GLY A 18 -8.89 -31.17 -34.60
CA GLY A 18 -8.20 -30.30 -35.56
C GLY A 18 -7.67 -31.05 -36.77
N ILE A 19 -7.09 -32.24 -36.55
CA ILE A 19 -6.61 -33.14 -37.63
C ILE A 19 -7.78 -33.68 -38.45
N ASP A 20 -8.89 -34.08 -37.81
CA ASP A 20 -10.11 -34.46 -38.52
C ASP A 20 -10.67 -33.30 -39.34
N ALA A 21 -10.67 -32.09 -38.80
CA ALA A 21 -11.10 -30.90 -39.52
C ALA A 21 -10.18 -30.52 -40.68
N PHE A 22 -8.86 -30.76 -40.56
CA PHE A 22 -7.92 -30.56 -41.66
C PHE A 22 -8.15 -31.57 -42.80
N LYS A 23 -8.45 -32.84 -42.48
CA LYS A 23 -8.64 -33.91 -43.47
C LYS A 23 -10.04 -33.93 -44.09
N ASN A 24 -11.07 -33.72 -43.28
CA ASN A 24 -12.46 -33.91 -43.64
C ASN A 24 -13.29 -32.61 -43.59
N GLY A 25 -12.67 -31.47 -43.28
CA GLY A 25 -13.34 -30.17 -43.16
C GLY A 25 -13.99 -29.95 -41.79
N LEU A 26 -14.26 -28.68 -41.46
CA LEU A 26 -14.99 -28.33 -40.23
C LEU A 26 -16.42 -28.91 -40.22
N PRO A 27 -17.01 -29.17 -39.04
CA PRO A 27 -18.38 -29.68 -38.93
C PRO A 27 -19.42 -28.83 -39.69
N GLU A 28 -19.30 -27.50 -39.63
CA GLU A 28 -20.12 -26.54 -40.37
C GLU A 28 -19.95 -26.66 -41.90
N ARG A 29 -18.74 -27.02 -42.38
CA ARG A 29 -18.46 -27.27 -43.80
C ARG A 29 -19.08 -28.59 -44.26
N LYS A 30 -18.91 -29.65 -43.46
CA LYS A 30 -19.55 -30.96 -43.68
C LYS A 30 -21.08 -30.82 -43.77
N LEU A 31 -21.68 -29.98 -42.91
CA LEU A 31 -23.11 -29.67 -42.96
C LEU A 31 -23.51 -28.96 -44.26
N MET A 32 -22.73 -27.98 -44.70
CA MET A 32 -23.02 -27.28 -45.97
C MET A 32 -22.91 -28.21 -47.17
N ASP A 33 -21.92 -29.09 -47.20
CA ASP A 33 -21.77 -30.09 -48.26
C ASP A 33 -22.95 -31.07 -48.30
N LEU A 34 -23.51 -31.44 -47.14
CA LEU A 34 -24.67 -32.32 -47.05
C LEU A 34 -25.98 -31.68 -47.55
N ILE A 35 -26.13 -30.36 -47.46
CA ILE A 35 -27.36 -29.63 -47.81
C ILE A 35 -27.27 -29.02 -49.22
N LYS A 36 -26.13 -29.17 -49.92
CA LYS A 36 -25.96 -28.73 -51.33
C LYS A 36 -27.00 -29.33 -52.27
N ASP A 37 -27.37 -30.60 -52.06
CA ASP A 37 -28.29 -31.34 -52.93
C ASP A 37 -29.78 -31.11 -52.58
N GLY A 38 -30.07 -30.29 -51.56
CA GLY A 38 -31.44 -29.96 -51.15
C GLY A 38 -31.62 -29.84 -49.63
N PRO A 39 -32.75 -29.30 -49.16
CA PRO A 39 -33.03 -29.11 -47.75
C PRO A 39 -33.21 -30.46 -47.03
N LYS A 40 -32.44 -30.68 -45.96
CA LYS A 40 -32.46 -31.92 -45.16
C LYS A 40 -33.12 -31.73 -43.80
N THR A 41 -33.63 -32.81 -43.23
CA THR A 41 -34.22 -32.83 -41.89
C THR A 41 -33.14 -32.95 -40.80
N PHE A 42 -33.45 -32.53 -39.57
CA PHE A 42 -32.50 -32.64 -38.45
C PHE A 42 -32.08 -34.09 -38.18
N ASP A 43 -32.97 -35.07 -38.39
CA ASP A 43 -32.69 -36.48 -38.15
C ASP A 43 -31.74 -37.08 -39.21
N GLU A 44 -31.88 -36.68 -40.48
CA GLU A 44 -30.93 -37.03 -41.56
C GLU A 44 -29.54 -36.45 -41.32
N VAL A 45 -29.45 -35.26 -40.75
CA VAL A 45 -28.16 -34.63 -40.45
C VAL A 45 -27.53 -35.24 -39.19
N ARG A 46 -28.35 -35.61 -38.19
CA ARG A 46 -27.89 -36.21 -36.92
C ARG A 46 -27.38 -37.65 -37.07
N THR A 47 -27.87 -38.38 -38.07
CA THR A 47 -27.37 -39.72 -38.40
C THR A 47 -25.98 -39.70 -39.03
N ILE A 48 -25.63 -38.62 -39.75
CA ILE A 48 -24.34 -38.47 -40.44
C ILE A 48 -23.32 -37.74 -39.55
N LEU A 49 -23.74 -36.67 -38.87
CA LEU A 49 -22.91 -35.94 -37.90
C LEU A 49 -23.28 -36.43 -36.50
N SER A 50 -22.50 -37.35 -35.94
CA SER A 50 -22.78 -37.92 -34.62
C SER A 50 -22.49 -36.94 -33.46
N GLY A 51 -23.41 -36.87 -32.49
CA GLY A 51 -23.20 -36.28 -31.17
C GLY A 51 -22.78 -34.79 -31.17
N ALA A 52 -21.57 -34.51 -30.67
CA ALA A 52 -21.05 -33.16 -30.48
C ALA A 52 -20.82 -32.40 -31.81
N GLY A 53 -20.54 -33.12 -32.91
CA GLY A 53 -20.34 -32.53 -34.23
C GLY A 53 -21.61 -31.92 -34.81
N PHE A 54 -22.79 -32.50 -34.52
CA PHE A 54 -24.09 -32.00 -34.98
C PHE A 54 -24.42 -30.62 -34.42
N ASN A 55 -24.35 -30.48 -33.09
CA ASN A 55 -24.69 -29.23 -32.41
C ASN A 55 -23.71 -28.11 -32.80
N ALA A 56 -22.42 -28.44 -32.88
CA ALA A 56 -21.38 -27.51 -33.31
C ALA A 56 -21.60 -27.05 -34.77
N ALA A 57 -21.89 -27.98 -35.68
CA ALA A 57 -22.12 -27.67 -37.08
C ALA A 57 -23.28 -26.69 -37.28
N ILE A 58 -24.42 -26.92 -36.63
CA ILE A 58 -25.61 -26.07 -36.75
C ILE A 58 -25.37 -24.70 -36.09
N ALA A 59 -24.78 -24.67 -34.90
CA ALA A 59 -24.51 -23.42 -34.19
C ALA A 59 -23.56 -22.50 -34.96
N ASN A 60 -22.47 -23.06 -35.50
CA ASN A 60 -21.47 -22.30 -36.24
C ASN A 60 -21.96 -21.93 -37.66
N ALA A 61 -22.66 -22.83 -38.36
CA ALA A 61 -23.25 -22.50 -39.66
C ALA A 61 -24.32 -21.40 -39.55
N LYS A 62 -25.09 -21.37 -38.46
CA LYS A 62 -26.04 -20.27 -38.18
C LYS A 62 -25.30 -18.97 -37.85
N LYS A 63 -24.25 -19.03 -37.04
CA LYS A 63 -23.41 -17.86 -36.69
C LYS A 63 -22.74 -17.25 -37.92
N ASN A 64 -22.32 -18.08 -38.87
CA ASN A 64 -21.73 -17.65 -40.14
C ASN A 64 -22.78 -17.25 -41.20
N GLY A 65 -24.08 -17.37 -40.90
CA GLY A 65 -25.17 -16.98 -41.80
C GLY A 65 -25.42 -17.93 -42.97
N TRP A 66 -24.81 -19.11 -43.00
CA TRP A 66 -24.85 -20.03 -44.16
C TRP A 66 -26.16 -20.81 -44.29
N VAL A 67 -26.84 -21.06 -43.18
CA VAL A 67 -28.06 -21.88 -43.13
C VAL A 67 -29.27 -21.11 -42.63
N LYS A 68 -30.45 -21.44 -43.16
CA LYS A 68 -31.76 -21.04 -42.66
C LYS A 68 -32.47 -22.27 -42.11
N ILE A 69 -33.13 -22.11 -40.97
CA ILE A 69 -33.89 -23.19 -40.32
C ILE A 69 -35.37 -22.81 -40.40
N ASP A 70 -36.13 -23.54 -41.21
CA ASP A 70 -37.57 -23.37 -41.34
C ASP A 70 -38.26 -24.45 -40.47
N LYS A 71 -39.17 -24.03 -39.58
CA LYS A 71 -39.92 -24.92 -38.69
C LYS A 71 -41.31 -25.19 -39.26
N ASN A 72 -41.61 -26.44 -39.59
CA ASN A 72 -42.94 -26.88 -40.02
C ASN A 72 -43.53 -27.89 -39.01
N GLU A 73 -44.84 -28.15 -39.10
CA GLU A 73 -45.58 -29.08 -38.21
C GLU A 73 -45.02 -30.51 -38.18
N SER A 74 -44.24 -30.92 -39.18
CA SER A 74 -43.64 -32.27 -39.30
C SER A 74 -42.13 -32.32 -39.02
N GLY A 75 -41.52 -31.23 -38.56
CA GLY A 75 -40.09 -31.18 -38.23
C GLY A 75 -39.38 -29.90 -38.69
N SER A 76 -38.17 -29.68 -38.19
CA SER A 76 -37.30 -28.57 -38.62
C SER A 76 -36.47 -28.98 -39.84
N LYS A 77 -36.45 -28.14 -40.89
CA LYS A 77 -35.61 -28.34 -42.08
C LYS A 77 -34.50 -27.30 -42.16
N ILE A 78 -33.32 -27.72 -42.61
CA ILE A 78 -32.16 -26.85 -42.79
C ILE A 78 -31.97 -26.61 -44.30
N SER A 79 -31.98 -25.34 -44.72
CA SER A 79 -31.78 -24.91 -46.10
C SER A 79 -30.57 -23.97 -46.22
N VAL A 80 -29.95 -23.91 -47.41
CA VAL A 80 -28.84 -23.00 -47.68
C VAL A 80 -29.37 -21.57 -47.84
N LYS A 81 -28.81 -20.62 -47.07
CA LYS A 81 -29.12 -19.19 -47.18
C LYS A 81 -28.10 -18.46 -48.06
N GLU A 82 -26.81 -18.71 -47.81
CA GLU A 82 -25.69 -18.07 -48.52
C GLU A 82 -24.61 -19.12 -48.85
N LYS A 83 -23.79 -18.86 -49.88
CA LYS A 83 -22.70 -19.76 -50.26
C LYS A 83 -21.62 -19.77 -49.16
N SER A 84 -21.12 -20.96 -48.82
CA SER A 84 -20.09 -21.11 -47.80
C SER A 84 -18.73 -20.60 -48.30
N ILE A 85 -18.27 -19.49 -47.73
CA ILE A 85 -16.93 -18.92 -47.94
C ILE A 85 -15.96 -19.57 -46.96
N GLU A 86 -14.69 -19.71 -47.36
CA GLU A 86 -13.63 -20.22 -46.49
C GLU A 86 -13.44 -19.32 -45.26
N THR A 87 -13.52 -19.92 -44.08
CA THR A 87 -13.45 -19.19 -42.80
C THR A 87 -12.01 -18.93 -42.37
N PRO A 88 -11.74 -17.88 -41.58
CA PRO A 88 -10.43 -17.65 -40.98
C PRO A 88 -9.92 -18.83 -40.14
N GLU A 89 -10.82 -19.59 -39.51
CA GLU A 89 -10.53 -20.81 -38.76
C GLU A 89 -10.07 -21.95 -39.69
N GLU A 90 -10.69 -22.13 -40.85
CA GLU A 90 -10.26 -23.10 -41.86
C GLU A 90 -8.86 -22.76 -42.40
N LYS A 91 -8.61 -21.46 -42.66
CA LYS A 91 -7.29 -20.97 -43.09
C LYS A 91 -6.21 -21.20 -42.03
N LEU A 92 -6.56 -21.06 -40.75
CA LEU A 92 -5.62 -21.32 -39.66
C LEU A 92 -5.32 -22.81 -39.53
N ILE A 93 -6.34 -23.67 -39.61
CA ILE A 93 -6.17 -25.12 -39.57
C ILE A 93 -5.31 -25.60 -40.76
N SER A 94 -5.52 -25.04 -41.95
CA SER A 94 -4.71 -25.37 -43.13
C SER A 94 -3.28 -24.85 -43.05
N LEU A 95 -3.06 -23.69 -42.41
CA LEU A 95 -1.74 -23.11 -42.15
C LEU A 95 -0.91 -23.95 -41.15
N VAL A 96 -1.53 -24.44 -40.07
CA VAL A 96 -0.87 -25.31 -39.08
C VAL A 96 -0.58 -26.68 -39.70
N GLY A 97 -1.59 -27.28 -40.36
CA GLY A 97 -1.49 -28.61 -40.96
C GLY A 97 -1.06 -29.68 -39.96
N GLU A 98 -0.26 -30.66 -40.41
CA GLU A 98 0.31 -31.70 -39.54
C GLU A 98 1.60 -31.27 -38.81
N LYS A 99 1.98 -29.99 -38.90
CA LYS A 99 3.20 -29.44 -38.29
C LYS A 99 2.86 -28.63 -37.05
N SER A 100 3.88 -28.39 -36.22
CA SER A 100 3.78 -27.37 -35.17
C SER A 100 4.35 -26.05 -35.67
N ILE A 101 3.63 -24.96 -35.44
CA ILE A 101 4.05 -23.60 -35.82
C ILE A 101 4.16 -22.70 -34.59
N PRO A 102 5.14 -21.78 -34.54
CA PRO A 102 5.21 -20.77 -33.49
C PRO A 102 3.96 -19.87 -33.49
N GLU A 103 3.45 -19.50 -32.32
CA GLU A 103 2.30 -18.58 -32.19
C GLU A 103 2.52 -17.24 -32.90
N GLU A 104 3.78 -16.78 -32.97
CA GLU A 104 4.17 -15.54 -33.64
C GLU A 104 3.86 -15.51 -35.14
N GLN A 105 3.75 -16.68 -35.79
CA GLN A 105 3.45 -16.79 -37.22
C GLN A 105 1.95 -16.76 -37.54
N ILE A 106 1.08 -16.74 -36.51
CA ILE A 106 -0.36 -16.72 -36.68
C ILE A 106 -0.86 -15.27 -36.75
N GLU A 107 -1.14 -14.78 -37.96
CA GLU A 107 -1.61 -13.42 -38.19
C GLU A 107 -2.99 -13.16 -37.54
N ASN A 108 -3.89 -14.15 -37.57
CA ASN A 108 -5.26 -13.99 -37.06
C ASN A 108 -5.44 -14.60 -35.66
N LYS A 109 -5.13 -13.80 -34.63
CA LYS A 109 -5.28 -14.18 -33.21
C LYS A 109 -6.72 -14.46 -32.77
N LEU A 110 -7.71 -13.93 -33.47
CA LEU A 110 -9.13 -14.17 -33.15
C LEU A 110 -9.54 -15.60 -33.53
N ALA A 111 -9.14 -16.07 -34.72
CA ALA A 111 -9.38 -17.44 -35.15
C ALA A 111 -8.70 -18.46 -34.22
N LEU A 112 -7.47 -18.16 -33.78
CA LEU A 112 -6.75 -18.96 -32.80
C LEU A 112 -7.53 -19.09 -31.49
N LYS A 113 -8.02 -17.97 -30.95
CA LYS A 113 -8.80 -17.95 -29.71
C LYS A 113 -10.11 -18.74 -29.83
N PHE A 114 -10.80 -18.66 -30.97
CA PHE A 114 -12.02 -19.43 -31.20
C PHE A 114 -11.74 -20.94 -31.29
N LEU A 115 -10.63 -21.35 -31.90
CA LEU A 115 -10.24 -22.75 -32.01
C LEU A 115 -9.70 -23.33 -30.70
N LEU A 116 -9.03 -22.53 -29.87
CA LEU A 116 -8.64 -22.91 -28.50
C LEU A 116 -9.85 -23.12 -27.56
N GLN A 117 -10.97 -22.42 -27.80
CA GLN A 117 -12.21 -22.64 -27.05
C GLN A 117 -12.94 -23.92 -27.47
N ARG A 118 -12.61 -24.49 -28.64
CA ARG A 118 -13.17 -25.77 -29.08
C ARG A 118 -12.30 -26.92 -28.56
N PRO A 119 -12.89 -27.98 -27.99
CA PRO A 119 -12.14 -29.09 -27.44
C PRO A 119 -11.35 -29.83 -28.53
N ASP A 120 -10.07 -30.10 -28.28
CA ASP A 120 -9.14 -30.86 -29.12
C ASP A 120 -8.93 -30.35 -30.57
N TYR A 121 -9.19 -29.06 -30.82
CA TYR A 121 -8.87 -28.44 -32.12
C TYR A 121 -7.43 -27.94 -32.19
N ILE A 122 -6.99 -27.22 -31.16
CA ILE A 122 -5.63 -26.68 -31.05
C ILE A 122 -5.01 -27.08 -29.71
N ILE A 123 -3.76 -27.52 -29.75
CA ILE A 123 -2.93 -27.81 -28.59
C ILE A 123 -1.82 -26.75 -28.54
N GLN A 124 -1.64 -26.14 -27.38
CA GLN A 124 -0.61 -25.13 -27.13
C GLN A 124 0.50 -25.73 -26.26
N ASN A 125 1.68 -25.91 -26.83
CA ASN A 125 2.87 -26.38 -26.11
C ASN A 125 3.72 -25.17 -25.73
N THR A 126 4.02 -25.02 -24.44
CA THR A 126 4.84 -23.92 -23.93
C THR A 126 6.15 -24.46 -23.39
N GLU A 127 7.25 -24.16 -24.07
CA GLU A 127 8.59 -24.41 -23.56
C GLU A 127 9.11 -23.17 -22.84
N LYS A 128 9.36 -23.29 -21.54
CA LYS A 128 9.95 -22.23 -20.72
C LYS A 128 11.42 -22.55 -20.50
N SER A 129 12.31 -21.68 -20.97
CA SER A 129 13.74 -21.79 -20.67
C SER A 129 14.17 -20.64 -19.76
N LYS A 130 15.00 -20.95 -18.76
CA LYS A 130 15.62 -19.97 -17.87
C LYS A 130 17.13 -20.04 -18.05
N THR A 131 17.71 -18.98 -18.60
CA THR A 131 19.16 -18.85 -18.67
C THR A 131 19.62 -17.95 -17.53
N VAL A 132 20.48 -18.49 -16.67
CA VAL A 132 21.06 -17.76 -15.53
C VAL A 132 22.50 -17.42 -15.87
N SER A 133 22.81 -16.13 -15.98
CA SER A 133 24.19 -15.64 -16.17
C SER A 133 24.67 -14.84 -14.98
N LEU A 134 25.97 -14.94 -14.65
CA LEU A 134 26.58 -14.16 -13.57
C LEU A 134 26.86 -12.73 -14.04
N THR A 135 26.65 -11.76 -13.16
CA THR A 135 27.02 -10.35 -13.39
C THR A 135 28.50 -10.12 -13.05
N GLU A 136 29.18 -9.15 -13.65
CA GLU A 136 30.59 -8.81 -13.37
C GLU A 136 30.89 -8.58 -11.88
N LYS A 137 29.94 -7.99 -11.14
CA LYS A 137 30.04 -7.81 -9.66
C LYS A 137 30.08 -9.14 -8.89
N ALA A 138 29.53 -10.22 -9.45
CA ALA A 138 29.51 -11.53 -8.83
C ALA A 138 30.77 -12.36 -9.15
N SER A 139 31.47 -12.09 -10.25
CA SER A 139 32.73 -12.79 -10.57
C SER A 139 33.91 -12.33 -9.71
N ASN A 140 33.81 -11.15 -9.09
CA ASN A 140 34.85 -10.58 -8.23
C ASN A 140 34.69 -10.93 -6.74
N ILE A 141 33.74 -11.80 -6.38
CA ILE A 141 33.62 -12.30 -5.00
C ILE A 141 34.74 -13.33 -4.80
N ASP A 142 35.58 -13.09 -3.80
CA ASP A 142 36.68 -13.97 -3.42
C ASP A 142 36.13 -15.36 -3.06
N SER A 143 36.43 -16.35 -3.91
CA SER A 143 35.95 -17.72 -3.77
C SER A 143 36.55 -18.44 -2.55
N THR A 144 37.57 -17.86 -1.92
CA THR A 144 38.23 -18.39 -0.72
C THR A 144 37.38 -18.26 0.54
N ILE A 145 36.35 -17.40 0.55
CA ILE A 145 35.46 -17.16 1.71
C ILE A 145 34.14 -17.96 1.61
N SER A 146 33.94 -18.75 0.55
CA SER A 146 32.71 -19.54 0.42
C SER A 146 32.79 -20.84 1.21
N THR A 147 32.23 -20.83 2.42
CA THR A 147 31.62 -22.05 2.98
C THR A 147 30.69 -22.63 1.92
N SER A 148 31.06 -23.80 1.39
CA SER A 148 30.33 -24.55 0.38
C SER A 148 28.90 -24.86 0.86
N GLY A 149 27.93 -24.03 0.50
CA GLY A 149 26.52 -24.23 0.82
C GLY A 149 25.61 -23.15 0.22
N ALA A 150 24.36 -23.50 -0.05
CA ALA A 150 23.33 -22.51 -0.33
C ALA A 150 23.15 -21.61 0.90
N ILE A 151 22.99 -20.30 0.70
CA ILE A 151 22.66 -19.37 1.80
C ILE A 151 21.29 -19.76 2.35
N ASP A 152 21.26 -20.19 3.61
CA ASP A 152 20.02 -20.44 4.33
C ASP A 152 19.34 -19.09 4.65
N VAL A 153 18.25 -18.80 3.93
CA VAL A 153 17.44 -17.59 4.11
C VAL A 153 16.58 -17.61 5.36
N GLU A 154 16.39 -18.78 5.99
CA GLU A 154 15.67 -18.93 7.26
C GLU A 154 16.63 -18.87 8.47
N ALA A 155 17.94 -18.85 8.24
CA ALA A 155 18.93 -18.77 9.29
C ALA A 155 18.82 -17.46 10.07
N ASN A 156 18.97 -17.57 11.41
CA ASN A 156 19.02 -16.40 12.27
C ASN A 156 20.24 -15.53 11.92
N VAL A 157 19.96 -14.26 11.63
CA VAL A 157 20.98 -13.26 11.36
C VAL A 157 21.63 -12.83 12.68
N PRO A 158 22.96 -12.58 12.71
CA PRO A 158 23.61 -12.01 13.89
C PRO A 158 22.90 -10.74 14.34
N MET A 159 22.54 -10.66 15.62
CA MET A 159 21.93 -9.45 16.18
C MET A 159 22.96 -8.32 16.20
N VAL A 160 22.65 -7.23 15.48
CA VAL A 160 23.44 -6.00 15.56
C VAL A 160 22.87 -5.14 16.68
N PHE A 161 23.65 -4.95 17.75
CA PHE A 161 23.30 -4.05 18.85
C PHE A 161 23.64 -2.60 18.46
N ALA A 162 22.78 -1.98 17.66
CA ALA A 162 22.86 -0.55 17.40
C ALA A 162 22.49 0.25 18.66
N ALA A 163 23.15 1.39 18.86
CA ALA A 163 22.74 2.34 19.89
C ALA A 163 21.29 2.77 19.63
N ARG A 164 20.47 2.80 20.70
CA ARG A 164 19.07 3.23 20.64
C ARG A 164 18.89 4.45 21.52
N THR A 165 18.13 5.42 21.03
CA THR A 165 17.68 6.55 21.85
C THR A 165 16.62 6.07 22.84
N HIS A 166 16.53 6.73 24.01
CA HIS A 166 15.49 6.42 24.97
C HIS A 166 14.12 6.83 24.39
N PRO A 167 13.07 5.99 24.43
CA PRO A 167 11.78 6.29 23.78
C PRO A 167 11.16 7.64 24.17
N LEU A 168 11.23 8.01 25.45
CA LEU A 168 10.79 9.33 25.94
C LEU A 168 11.50 10.50 25.23
N LYS A 169 12.80 10.35 24.93
CA LYS A 169 13.58 11.37 24.26
C LYS A 169 13.14 11.51 22.81
N ASP A 170 12.89 10.40 22.11
CA ASP A 170 12.34 10.42 20.75
C ASP A 170 10.98 11.14 20.71
N THR A 171 10.09 10.85 21.65
CA THR A 171 8.80 11.54 21.75
C THR A 171 8.94 13.04 22.05
N ILE A 172 9.87 13.44 22.94
CA ILE A 172 10.16 14.85 23.20
C ILE A 172 10.67 15.54 21.93
N ASP A 173 11.54 14.89 21.17
CA ASP A 173 12.12 15.45 19.96
C ASP A 173 11.07 15.57 18.83
N GLU A 174 10.15 14.62 18.71
CA GLU A 174 9.00 14.71 17.81
C GLU A 174 8.10 15.91 18.17
N ILE A 175 7.74 16.07 19.45
CA ILE A 175 6.90 17.20 19.89
C ILE A 175 7.63 18.52 19.63
N ARG A 176 8.95 18.60 19.90
CA ARG A 176 9.76 19.79 19.58
C ARG A 176 9.71 20.12 18.10
N GLU A 177 9.86 19.12 17.24
CA GLU A 177 9.82 19.30 15.79
C GLU A 177 8.46 19.85 15.33
N ILE A 178 7.36 19.35 15.88
CA ILE A 178 6.00 19.84 15.57
C ILE A 178 5.88 21.33 15.92
N PHE A 179 6.26 21.75 17.12
CA PHE A 179 6.15 23.15 17.53
C PHE A 179 7.05 24.08 16.72
N VAL A 180 8.27 23.64 16.39
CA VAL A 180 9.17 24.42 15.52
C VAL A 180 8.58 24.57 14.11
N LYS A 181 7.99 23.51 13.56
CA LYS A 181 7.28 23.56 12.25
C LYS A 181 6.09 24.53 12.26
N LEU A 182 5.43 24.68 13.40
CA LEU A 182 4.35 25.66 13.59
C LEU A 182 4.86 27.11 13.75
N GLY A 183 6.18 27.32 13.78
CA GLY A 183 6.79 28.65 13.93
C GLY A 183 7.07 29.06 15.38
N PHE A 184 6.88 28.16 16.35
CA PHE A 184 7.16 28.46 17.74
C PHE A 184 8.67 28.40 18.04
N SER A 185 9.09 29.21 19.01
CA SER A 185 10.45 29.22 19.54
C SER A 185 10.55 28.44 20.85
N GLU A 186 11.58 27.63 21.01
CA GLU A 186 11.85 26.94 22.26
C GLU A 186 12.43 27.91 23.29
N ILE A 187 11.82 27.95 24.48
CA ILE A 187 12.37 28.67 25.64
C ILE A 187 13.03 27.69 26.60
N GLN A 188 14.01 28.13 27.38
CA GLN A 188 14.63 27.33 28.44
C GLN A 188 14.49 28.03 29.78
N GLY A 189 14.34 27.25 30.86
CA GLY A 189 14.18 27.77 32.21
C GLY A 189 14.79 26.84 33.24
N ALA A 190 15.27 27.43 34.34
CA ALA A 190 15.82 26.68 35.47
C ALA A 190 14.75 25.81 36.14
N LEU A 191 15.16 24.65 36.68
CA LEU A 191 14.31 23.76 37.47
C LEU A 191 13.85 24.42 38.78
N THR A 192 14.66 25.33 39.33
CA THR A 192 14.35 26.11 40.52
C THR A 192 13.78 27.46 40.13
N GLN A 193 12.70 27.89 40.78
CA GLN A 193 12.08 29.20 40.58
C GLN A 193 11.74 29.85 41.93
N SER A 194 11.69 31.18 41.97
CA SER A 194 11.09 31.88 43.11
C SER A 194 9.59 31.63 43.15
N SER A 195 8.99 31.53 44.34
CA SER A 195 7.54 31.43 44.53
C SER A 195 6.76 32.58 43.86
N PHE A 196 7.41 33.73 43.67
CA PHE A 196 6.89 34.81 42.82
C PHE A 196 6.52 34.33 41.41
N TRP A 197 7.49 33.84 40.63
CA TRP A 197 7.25 33.37 39.26
C TRP A 197 6.48 32.06 39.19
N ASN A 198 6.62 31.18 40.19
CA ASN A 198 5.91 29.91 40.22
C ASN A 198 4.42 30.07 40.52
N PHE A 199 4.03 31.11 41.28
CA PHE A 199 2.65 31.27 41.75
C PHE A 199 2.11 32.70 41.68
N ASP A 200 2.78 33.68 42.31
CA ASP A 200 2.20 35.03 42.48
C ASP A 200 1.97 35.72 41.12
N ALA A 201 2.92 35.57 40.19
CA ALA A 201 2.86 36.10 38.83
C ALA A 201 1.76 35.45 37.98
N LEU A 202 1.30 34.25 38.36
CA LEU A 202 0.18 33.54 37.75
C LEU A 202 -1.14 33.80 38.48
N PHE A 203 -1.15 34.80 39.38
CA PHE A 203 -2.31 35.21 40.15
C PHE A 203 -2.86 34.14 41.12
N THR A 204 -2.02 33.17 41.50
CA THR A 204 -2.33 32.17 42.52
C THR A 204 -2.14 32.77 43.93
N PRO A 205 -3.17 32.80 44.79
CA PRO A 205 -3.08 33.46 46.10
C PRO A 205 -2.12 32.74 47.04
N GLN A 206 -1.58 33.46 48.04
CA GLN A 206 -0.50 32.93 48.87
C GLN A 206 -0.90 31.80 49.83
N ASP A 207 -2.20 31.71 50.16
CA ASP A 207 -2.83 30.67 50.98
C ASP A 207 -3.33 29.47 50.16
N HIS A 208 -3.02 29.42 48.85
CA HIS A 208 -3.50 28.35 47.98
C HIS A 208 -2.89 26.99 48.38
N PRO A 209 -3.69 25.90 48.43
CA PRO A 209 -3.23 24.58 48.89
C PRO A 209 -2.04 24.04 48.09
N ALA A 210 -1.98 24.31 46.78
CA ALA A 210 -0.83 23.91 45.95
C ALA A 210 0.52 24.51 46.40
N ARG A 211 0.53 25.53 47.28
CA ARG A 211 1.75 26.16 47.84
C ARG A 211 2.15 25.55 49.19
N GLU A 212 1.39 24.60 49.70
CA GLU A 212 1.71 23.96 50.97
C GLU A 212 2.89 23.00 50.82
N LEU A 213 3.59 22.73 51.92
CA LEU A 213 4.82 21.93 51.95
C LEU A 213 4.59 20.49 51.48
N GLN A 214 3.37 19.96 51.59
CA GLN A 214 3.05 18.62 51.12
C GLN A 214 2.82 18.53 49.60
N ASP A 215 2.64 19.65 48.90
CA ASP A 215 2.36 19.68 47.47
C ASP A 215 3.56 20.25 46.68
N THR A 216 4.33 21.17 47.28
CA THR A 216 5.48 21.84 46.64
C THR A 216 6.79 21.64 47.38
N PHE A 217 7.84 21.29 46.64
CA PHE A 217 9.21 21.22 47.16
C PHE A 217 9.83 22.61 47.32
N TYR A 218 9.93 23.10 48.56
CA TYR A 218 10.64 24.32 48.90
C TYR A 218 12.13 24.06 49.14
N LEU A 219 12.98 24.97 48.67
CA LEU A 219 14.42 24.91 48.94
C LEU A 219 14.70 25.59 50.28
N GLU A 220 15.20 24.82 51.23
CA GLU A 220 15.59 25.33 52.53
C GLU A 220 16.80 26.26 52.42
N ASN A 221 16.80 27.35 53.19
CA ASN A 221 17.89 28.33 53.27
C ASN A 221 18.26 29.05 51.94
N ILE A 222 17.48 28.88 50.88
CA ILE A 222 17.68 29.59 49.61
C ILE A 222 16.49 30.52 49.39
N LYS A 223 16.78 31.82 49.33
CA LYS A 223 15.80 32.86 48.99
C LYS A 223 16.29 33.67 47.82
N SER A 224 15.36 34.05 46.96
CA SER A 224 15.61 35.02 45.90
C SER A 224 15.58 36.42 46.50
N GLU A 225 16.73 37.09 46.57
CA GLU A 225 16.81 38.47 47.08
C GLU A 225 15.91 39.43 46.28
N LYS A 226 15.92 39.29 44.95
CA LYS A 226 15.13 40.11 44.02
C LYS A 226 14.38 39.20 43.05
N PRO A 227 13.18 38.69 43.42
CA PRO A 227 12.45 37.75 42.58
C PRO A 227 11.99 38.38 41.26
N ALA A 228 11.70 39.68 41.26
CA ALA A 228 11.32 40.43 40.06
C ALA A 228 11.67 41.92 40.22
N THR A 229 11.39 42.74 39.21
CA THR A 229 11.59 44.19 39.31
C THR A 229 10.64 44.81 40.35
N PRO A 230 11.02 45.90 41.04
CA PRO A 230 10.14 46.55 42.02
C PRO A 230 8.77 46.94 41.45
N LYS A 231 8.72 47.30 40.16
CA LYS A 231 7.47 47.61 39.45
C LYS A 231 6.56 46.39 39.33
N GLN A 232 7.10 45.24 38.93
CA GLN A 232 6.35 43.99 38.81
C GLN A 232 5.83 43.53 40.17
N ILE A 233 6.69 43.56 41.20
CA ILE A 233 6.30 43.19 42.57
C ILE A 233 5.16 44.08 43.05
N LYS A 234 5.25 45.39 42.86
CA LYS A 234 4.20 46.34 43.25
C LYS A 234 2.89 46.06 42.52
N GLN A 235 2.93 45.85 41.21
CA GLN A 235 1.74 45.54 40.41
C GLN A 235 1.06 44.25 40.87
N VAL A 236 1.82 43.17 41.03
CA VAL A 236 1.29 41.88 41.50
C VAL A 236 0.73 42.01 42.92
N SER A 237 1.47 42.63 43.84
CA SER A 237 1.02 42.85 45.22
C SER A 237 -0.29 43.64 45.28
N THR A 238 -0.40 44.75 44.54
CA THR A 238 -1.63 45.55 44.48
C THR A 238 -2.80 44.74 43.93
N SER A 239 -2.61 44.03 42.81
CA SER A 239 -3.67 43.19 42.23
C SER A 239 -4.10 42.08 43.17
N HIS A 240 -3.18 41.45 43.90
CA HIS A 240 -3.53 40.41 44.87
C HIS A 240 -4.31 40.98 46.06
N SER A 241 -3.84 42.07 46.66
CA SER A 241 -4.51 42.69 47.81
C SER A 241 -5.92 43.18 47.47
N GLU A 242 -6.11 43.75 46.26
CA GLU A 242 -7.43 44.25 45.82
C GLU A 242 -8.43 43.13 45.53
N ASN A 243 -7.98 42.06 44.87
CA ASN A 243 -8.89 41.01 44.39
C ASN A 243 -9.09 39.88 45.40
N TRP A 244 -8.02 39.43 46.06
CA TRP A 244 -8.06 38.33 47.03
C TRP A 244 -8.26 38.81 48.48
N ARG A 245 -8.21 40.12 48.74
CA ARG A 245 -8.51 40.75 50.05
C ARG A 245 -7.64 40.25 51.21
N TYR A 246 -6.37 39.95 50.95
CA TYR A 246 -5.38 39.63 51.98
C TYR A 246 -4.14 40.52 51.85
N ASN A 247 -3.30 40.52 52.90
CA ASN A 247 -2.03 41.23 52.88
C ASN A 247 -0.96 40.38 52.19
N TRP A 248 -0.64 40.71 50.93
CA TRP A 248 0.40 40.03 50.17
C TRP A 248 1.79 40.21 50.81
N GLN A 249 2.50 39.11 51.09
CA GLN A 249 3.79 39.10 51.78
C GLN A 249 4.95 38.84 50.80
N LEU A 250 5.91 39.77 50.75
CA LEU A 250 7.10 39.61 49.91
C LEU A 250 7.97 38.41 50.34
N SER A 251 8.04 38.12 51.63
CA SER A 251 8.79 36.99 52.19
C SER A 251 8.38 35.64 51.60
N GLU A 252 7.09 35.46 51.34
CA GLU A 252 6.55 34.23 50.73
C GLU A 252 6.99 34.11 49.26
N SER A 253 7.00 35.21 48.53
CA SER A 253 7.40 35.28 47.13
C SER A 253 8.90 35.10 46.90
N GLN A 254 9.72 35.40 47.91
CA GLN A 254 11.17 35.22 47.89
C GLN A 254 11.60 33.77 48.14
N LYS A 255 10.73 32.90 48.66
CA LYS A 255 11.05 31.49 48.82
C LYS A 255 11.37 30.86 47.47
N MET A 256 12.36 29.96 47.44
CA MET A 256 12.69 29.20 46.24
C MET A 256 11.99 27.84 46.27
N VAL A 257 11.52 27.39 45.12
CA VAL A 257 10.85 26.10 44.94
C VAL A 257 11.43 25.36 43.74
N LEU A 258 11.34 24.03 43.74
CA LEU A 258 11.36 23.28 42.50
C LEU A 258 10.07 23.59 41.75
N ARG A 259 10.18 24.01 40.50
CA ARG A 259 9.02 24.45 39.73
C ARG A 259 8.00 23.32 39.61
N THR A 260 6.74 23.66 39.83
CA THR A 260 5.62 22.72 39.80
C THR A 260 5.03 22.55 38.40
N HIS A 261 5.30 23.50 37.51
CA HIS A 261 4.80 23.48 36.13
C HIS A 261 5.69 24.36 35.21
N THR A 262 5.54 24.21 33.90
CA THR A 262 6.32 25.00 32.91
C THR A 262 5.80 26.44 32.72
N THR A 263 4.56 26.74 33.12
CA THR A 263 3.92 28.06 32.97
C THR A 263 4.71 29.20 33.62
N CYS A 264 5.42 28.91 34.72
CA CYS A 264 6.28 29.88 35.40
C CYS A 264 7.44 30.39 34.51
N VAL A 265 7.96 29.52 33.63
CA VAL A 265 9.01 29.89 32.66
C VAL A 265 8.41 30.78 31.58
N THR A 266 7.22 30.44 31.09
CA THR A 266 6.51 31.22 30.08
C THR A 266 6.19 32.63 30.58
N ILE A 267 5.61 32.78 31.78
CA ILE A 267 5.26 34.10 32.31
C ILE A 267 6.50 34.96 32.59
N LYS A 268 7.58 34.35 33.08
CA LYS A 268 8.87 35.04 33.27
C LYS A 268 9.45 35.50 31.94
N TYR A 269 9.45 34.63 30.94
CA TYR A 269 9.92 34.95 29.58
C TYR A 269 9.12 36.11 28.98
N LEU A 270 7.79 36.09 29.07
CA LEU A 270 6.92 37.17 28.60
C LEU A 270 7.22 38.50 29.30
N ALA A 271 7.41 38.45 30.62
CA ALA A 271 7.68 39.61 31.44
C ALA A 271 9.06 40.24 31.15
N GLU A 272 10.06 39.44 30.77
CA GLU A 272 11.41 39.90 30.42
C GLU A 272 11.50 40.42 28.96
N LYS A 273 10.80 39.78 28.01
CA LYS A 273 10.97 40.06 26.57
C LYS A 273 10.10 41.19 26.02
N ASN A 274 9.07 41.64 26.76
CA ASN A 274 8.30 42.87 26.51
C ASN A 274 7.95 43.14 25.02
N ARG A 275 7.58 42.10 24.26
CA ARG A 275 7.26 42.16 22.82
C ARG A 275 5.87 41.57 22.57
N MET A 276 5.05 42.32 21.83
CA MET A 276 3.60 42.09 21.62
C MET A 276 3.22 40.82 20.83
N ARG A 277 4.18 40.07 20.26
CA ARG A 277 3.85 38.85 19.50
C ARG A 277 5.04 37.89 19.45
N GLN A 278 5.01 36.85 20.28
CA GLN A 278 5.87 35.68 20.14
C GLN A 278 5.08 34.41 20.48
N GLU A 279 5.21 33.41 19.61
CA GLU A 279 4.75 32.06 19.82
C GLU A 279 5.93 31.26 20.38
N SER A 280 5.81 30.78 21.61
CA SER A 280 6.89 30.09 22.34
C SER A 280 6.37 28.83 23.02
N PHE A 281 7.21 27.81 23.11
CA PHE A 281 6.88 26.53 23.75
C PHE A 281 8.03 26.03 24.63
N HIS A 282 7.70 25.22 25.64
CA HIS A 282 8.67 24.66 26.58
C HIS A 282 8.31 23.21 26.93
N LEU A 283 9.25 22.28 26.76
CA LEU A 283 9.10 20.85 27.07
C LEU A 283 10.18 20.43 28.06
N VAL A 284 9.84 20.40 29.35
CA VAL A 284 10.77 19.93 30.38
C VAL A 284 10.01 19.35 31.57
N VAL A 285 10.71 18.51 32.34
CA VAL A 285 10.29 17.91 33.61
C VAL A 285 9.86 18.96 34.64
N TYR A 286 8.75 18.67 35.33
CA TYR A 286 8.24 19.40 36.49
C TYR A 286 8.17 18.47 37.72
N PHE A 287 8.13 19.06 38.92
CA PHE A 287 8.10 18.31 40.17
C PHE A 287 6.84 18.62 40.95
N GLU A 288 6.09 17.59 41.33
CA GLU A 288 4.88 17.68 42.13
C GLU A 288 4.94 16.56 43.17
N MET A 289 4.64 16.87 44.43
CA MET A 289 4.50 15.83 45.44
C MET A 289 3.18 15.10 45.22
N LYS A 290 3.23 13.78 45.01
CA LYS A 290 2.01 12.95 44.99
C LYS A 290 1.64 12.58 46.43
N LYS A 291 0.39 12.86 46.78
CA LYS A 291 -0.25 12.38 48.02
C LYS A 291 -0.38 10.86 48.03
#